data_AF-A0A9D7ZN64-F1
#
_entry.id   AF-A0A9D7ZN64-F1
#
_cell.length_a   1.000
_cell.length_b   1.000
_cell.length_c   1.000
_cell.angle_alpha   90.00
_cell.angle_beta   90.00
_cell.angle_gamma   90.00
#
_symmetry.space_group_name_H-M   'P 1'
#
loop_
_entity.id
_entity.type
_entity.pdbx_description
1 polymer ?
#
loop_
_entity_poly.entity_id
_entity_poly.type
_entity_poly.pdbx_seq_one_letter_code
_entity_poly.pdbx_strand_id
1 'polypeptide(L)'
;MEFSGDAYLWIKAGHIISVISWMAGLLYLPRLFVYHSEADKGSDLSETLKVMERRLLRAIMYPAMFSSLFFGGLLLADVSTDWSAGWLHVKLLCGAGLVVIHLMMGRWRQDFETDSNTRPQKYFRIANEAPTILMIIIVLLVVLRPW
;
A
#
# COMPACT_ATOMS: atom_id res chain seq x y z
N MET A 1 -15.61 -7.26 20.26
CA MET A 1 -16.73 -6.28 20.22
C MET A 1 -17.76 -6.86 19.27
N GLU A 2 -19.05 -6.63 19.50
CA GLU A 2 -20.08 -7.01 18.52
C GLU A 2 -20.62 -5.72 17.90
N PHE A 3 -20.32 -5.50 16.62
CA PHE A 3 -20.87 -4.35 15.92
C PHE A 3 -22.30 -4.64 15.47
N SER A 4 -23.17 -3.63 15.53
CA SER A 4 -24.46 -3.72 14.86
C SER A 4 -24.25 -3.91 13.35
N GLY A 5 -25.22 -4.55 12.67
CA GLY A 5 -25.12 -4.83 11.22
C GLY A 5 -24.80 -3.59 10.39
N ASP A 6 -25.42 -2.45 10.70
CA ASP A 6 -25.14 -1.19 10.01
C ASP A 6 -23.72 -0.68 10.26
N ALA A 7 -23.24 -0.70 11.52
CA ALA A 7 -21.89 -0.27 11.86
C ALA A 7 -20.84 -1.15 11.17
N TYR A 8 -21.04 -2.47 11.12
CA TYR A 8 -20.17 -3.40 10.42
C TYR A 8 -20.05 -3.05 8.93
N LEU A 9 -21.18 -2.76 8.26
CA LEU A 9 -21.18 -2.38 6.83
C LEU A 9 -20.42 -1.08 6.58
N TRP A 10 -20.59 -0.07 7.43
CA TRP A 10 -19.85 1.20 7.33
C TRP A 10 -18.35 1.02 7.56
N ILE A 11 -17.95 0.24 8.57
CA ILE A 11 -16.53 -0.09 8.83
C ILE A 11 -15.94 -0.82 7.62
N LYS A 12 -16.66 -1.80 7.07
CA LYS A 12 -16.24 -2.56 5.89
C LYS A 12 -16.11 -1.67 4.66
N ALA A 13 -17.05 -0.77 4.43
CA ALA A 13 -16.98 0.22 3.36
C ALA A 13 -15.76 1.14 3.52
N GLY A 14 -15.53 1.65 4.74
CA GLY A 14 -14.36 2.46 5.07
C GLY A 14 -13.05 1.74 4.78
N HIS A 15 -12.93 0.47 5.19
CA HIS A 15 -11.76 -0.37 4.88
C HIS A 15 -11.53 -0.52 3.37
N ILE A 16 -12.59 -0.81 2.61
CA ILE A 16 -12.48 -0.99 1.15
C ILE A 16 -12.04 0.31 0.47
N ILE A 17 -12.65 1.45 0.82
CA ILE A 17 -12.29 2.77 0.27
C ILE A 17 -10.82 3.07 0.54
N SER A 18 -10.38 2.90 1.79
CA SER A 18 -9.00 3.19 2.16
C SER A 18 -8.01 2.25 1.49
N VAL A 19 -8.34 0.96 1.34
CA VAL A 19 -7.48 0.00 0.63
C VAL A 19 -7.35 0.35 -0.84
N ILE A 20 -8.45 0.74 -1.51
CA ILE A 20 -8.41 1.18 -2.91
C ILE A 20 -7.50 2.41 -3.06
N SER A 21 -7.70 3.43 -2.21
CA SER A 21 -6.85 4.63 -2.23
C SER A 21 -5.37 4.32 -1.96
N TRP A 22 -5.09 3.40 -1.04
CA TRP A 22 -3.72 2.99 -0.71
C TRP A 22 -3.08 2.21 -1.86
N MET A 23 -3.80 1.25 -2.44
CA MET A 23 -3.33 0.44 -3.57
C MET A 23 -3.06 1.28 -4.82
N ALA A 24 -3.88 2.29 -5.10
CA ALA A 24 -3.62 3.22 -6.20
C ALA A 24 -2.22 3.87 -6.06
N GLY A 25 -1.86 4.31 -4.85
CA GLY A 25 -0.55 4.88 -4.60
C GLY A 25 0.58 3.84 -4.65
N LEU A 26 0.37 2.65 -4.09
CA LEU A 26 1.36 1.57 -4.11
C LEU A 26 1.72 1.10 -5.54
N LEU A 27 0.75 1.10 -6.46
CA LEU A 27 0.98 0.74 -7.85
C LEU A 27 1.53 1.89 -8.70
N TYR A 28 1.34 3.13 -8.26
CA TYR A 28 1.74 4.31 -9.04
C TYR A 28 3.10 4.87 -8.63
N LEU A 29 3.42 4.91 -7.33
CA LEU A 29 4.65 5.50 -6.83
C LEU A 29 5.94 4.84 -7.36
N PRO A 30 6.05 3.50 -7.48
CA PRO A 30 7.21 2.87 -8.11
C PRO A 30 7.42 3.27 -9.56
N ARG A 31 6.33 3.55 -10.30
CA ARG A 31 6.43 4.03 -11.68
C ARG A 31 7.01 5.44 -11.72
N LEU A 32 6.68 6.30 -10.76
CA LEU A 32 7.32 7.61 -10.65
C LEU A 32 8.83 7.46 -10.40
N PHE A 33 9.24 6.55 -9.51
CA PHE A 33 10.66 6.27 -9.27
C PHE A 33 11.40 5.74 -10.51
N VAL A 34 10.72 4.98 -11.37
CA VAL A 34 11.28 4.57 -12.67
C VAL A 34 11.64 5.81 -13.50
N TYR A 35 10.72 6.76 -13.67
CA TYR A 35 11.00 7.99 -14.42
C TYR A 35 12.03 8.89 -13.71
N HIS A 36 11.97 8.97 -12.39
CA HIS A 36 12.91 9.78 -11.61
C HIS A 36 14.33 9.24 -11.68
N SER A 37 14.50 7.92 -11.75
CA SER A 37 15.84 7.31 -11.89
C SER A 37 16.52 7.61 -13.23
N GLU A 38 15.77 8.07 -14.23
CA GLU A 38 16.27 8.49 -15.55
C GLU A 38 16.41 10.01 -15.68
N ALA A 39 15.88 10.78 -14.73
CA ALA A 39 15.95 12.23 -14.75
C ALA A 39 17.31 12.72 -14.23
N ASP A 40 17.88 13.73 -14.89
CA ASP A 40 19.09 14.39 -14.41
C ASP A 40 18.82 15.10 -13.07
N LYS A 41 19.77 15.00 -12.14
CA LYS A 41 19.67 15.63 -10.83
C LYS A 41 19.53 17.15 -10.97
N GLY A 42 18.55 17.71 -10.27
CA GLY A 42 18.25 19.16 -10.32
C GLY A 42 17.59 19.63 -11.62
N SER A 43 17.23 18.73 -12.55
CA SER A 43 16.39 19.07 -13.69
C SER A 43 14.96 19.44 -13.25
N ASP A 44 14.24 20.20 -14.07
CA ASP A 44 12.83 20.53 -13.83
C ASP A 44 11.97 19.28 -13.62
N LEU A 45 12.28 18.19 -14.33
CA LEU A 45 11.60 16.91 -14.17
C LEU A 45 11.89 16.30 -12.79
N SER A 46 13.16 16.26 -12.35
CA SER A 46 13.52 15.74 -11.03
C SER A 46 12.83 16.51 -9.91
N GLU A 47 12.86 17.85 -9.95
CA GLU A 47 12.23 18.67 -8.92
C GLU A 47 10.70 18.53 -8.91
N THR A 48 10.08 18.40 -10.08
CA THR A 48 8.65 18.11 -10.20
C THR A 48 8.31 16.74 -9.60
N LEU A 49 9.10 15.71 -9.91
CA LEU A 49 8.90 14.36 -9.38
C LEU A 49 9.08 14.31 -7.86
N LYS A 50 10.07 14.99 -7.28
CA LYS A 50 10.22 15.13 -5.82
C LYS A 50 8.94 15.65 -5.16
N VAL A 51 8.30 16.66 -5.76
CA VAL A 51 7.02 17.20 -5.25
C VAL A 51 5.88 16.20 -5.39
N MET A 52 5.74 15.57 -6.57
CA MET A 52 4.68 14.60 -6.83
C MET A 52 4.78 13.38 -5.91
N GLU A 53 5.96 12.77 -5.79
CA GLU A 53 6.22 11.61 -4.94
C GLU A 53 5.95 11.92 -3.47
N ARG A 54 6.41 13.08 -2.98
CA ARG A 54 6.18 13.51 -1.60
C ARG A 54 4.70 13.73 -1.31
N ARG A 55 3.98 14.39 -2.21
CA ARG A 55 2.52 14.62 -2.06
C ARG A 55 1.76 13.31 -2.11
N LEU A 56 2.05 12.44 -3.07
CA LEU A 56 1.41 11.13 -3.19
C LEU A 56 1.63 10.31 -1.92
N LEU A 57 2.87 10.23 -1.44
CA LEU A 57 3.18 9.45 -0.25
C LEU A 57 2.53 10.05 1.01
N ARG A 58 2.74 11.34 1.30
CA ARG A 58 2.31 11.98 2.55
C ARG A 58 0.83 12.32 2.61
N ALA A 59 0.26 12.83 1.52
CA ALA A 59 -1.12 13.31 1.51
C ALA A 59 -2.12 12.19 1.20
N ILE A 60 -1.72 11.16 0.45
CA ILE A 60 -2.63 10.10 -0.01
C ILE A 60 -2.29 8.78 0.65
N MET A 61 -1.07 8.27 0.45
CA MET A 61 -0.75 6.89 0.81
C MET A 61 -0.68 6.67 2.33
N TYR A 62 -0.06 7.57 3.10
CA TYR A 62 0.00 7.43 4.56
C TYR A 62 -1.39 7.46 5.21
N PRO A 63 -2.27 8.47 4.95
CA PRO A 63 -3.63 8.45 5.49
C PRO A 63 -4.43 7.23 5.07
N ALA A 64 -4.31 6.79 3.81
CA ALA A 64 -5.00 5.61 3.30
C ALA A 64 -4.50 4.31 3.95
N MET A 65 -3.19 4.17 4.17
CA MET A 65 -2.60 3.03 4.90
C MET A 65 -3.14 2.98 6.33
N PHE A 66 -3.01 4.09 7.08
CA PHE A 66 -3.47 4.13 8.48
C PHE A 66 -4.96 3.85 8.60
N SER A 67 -5.78 4.42 7.71
CA SER A 67 -7.22 4.14 7.66
C SER A 67 -7.51 2.67 7.33
N SER A 68 -6.77 2.07 6.41
CA SER A 68 -6.92 0.65 6.04
C SER A 68 -6.60 -0.27 7.20
N LEU A 69 -5.51 0.01 7.93
CA LEU A 69 -5.12 -0.75 9.11
C LEU A 69 -6.10 -0.54 10.26
N PHE A 70 -6.60 0.68 10.45
CA PHE A 70 -7.58 1.00 11.48
C PHE A 70 -8.91 0.26 11.25
N PHE A 71 -9.54 0.45 10.08
CA PHE A 71 -10.79 -0.26 9.77
C PHE A 71 -10.59 -1.78 9.66
N GLY A 72 -9.44 -2.23 9.13
CA GLY A 72 -9.10 -3.65 9.11
C GLY A 72 -8.97 -4.24 10.51
N GLY A 73 -8.34 -3.51 11.44
CA GLY A 73 -8.23 -3.89 12.84
C GLY A 73 -9.59 -3.94 13.53
N LEU A 74 -10.49 -2.98 13.26
CA LEU A 74 -11.86 -3.01 13.75
C LEU A 74 -12.61 -4.26 13.26
N LEU A 75 -12.50 -4.59 11.97
CA LEU A 75 -13.13 -5.81 11.43
C LEU A 75 -12.60 -7.08 12.10
N LEU A 76 -11.29 -7.15 12.36
CA LEU A 76 -10.67 -8.30 13.04
C LEU A 76 -11.07 -8.42 14.52
N ALA A 77 -11.40 -7.30 15.17
CA ALA A 77 -11.85 -7.26 16.56
C ALA A 77 -13.34 -7.61 16.74
N ASP A 78 -14.07 -7.75 15.63
CA ASP A 78 -15.44 -8.22 15.66
C ASP A 78 -15.50 -9.70 16.04
N VAL A 79 -16.48 -10.05 16.86
CA VAL A 79 -16.66 -11.42 17.38
C VAL A 79 -16.94 -12.44 16.27
N SER A 80 -17.46 -12.01 15.12
CA SER A 80 -17.71 -12.88 13.97
C SER A 80 -16.43 -13.28 13.22
N THR A 81 -15.26 -12.76 13.60
CA THR A 81 -14.00 -13.09 12.96
C THR A 81 -13.55 -14.49 13.35
N ASP A 82 -13.52 -15.39 12.37
CA ASP A 82 -12.96 -16.73 12.53
C ASP A 82 -11.42 -16.70 12.44
N TRP A 83 -10.76 -16.77 13.59
CA TRP A 83 -9.30 -16.84 13.69
C TRP A 83 -8.73 -18.23 13.41
N SER A 84 -9.57 -19.26 13.31
CA SER A 84 -9.13 -20.60 12.90
C SER A 84 -9.00 -20.73 11.38
N ALA A 85 -9.70 -19.87 10.63
CA ALA A 85 -9.61 -19.77 9.18
C ALA A 85 -8.19 -19.36 8.76
N GLY A 86 -7.50 -20.26 8.09
CA GLY A 86 -6.11 -20.03 7.81
C GLY A 86 -5.88 -18.98 6.71
N TRP A 87 -6.79 -18.84 5.73
CA TRP A 87 -6.66 -17.81 4.69
C TRP A 87 -6.53 -16.41 5.27
N LEU A 88 -7.10 -16.20 6.47
CA LEU A 88 -7.01 -14.93 7.18
C LEU A 88 -5.56 -14.63 7.58
N HIS A 89 -4.83 -15.61 8.13
CA HIS A 89 -3.43 -15.42 8.54
C HIS A 89 -2.52 -15.10 7.36
N VAL A 90 -2.70 -15.80 6.23
CA VAL A 90 -1.92 -15.51 5.02
C VAL A 90 -2.29 -14.14 4.44
N LYS A 91 -3.57 -13.76 4.46
CA LYS A 91 -3.99 -12.41 4.06
C LYS A 91 -3.33 -11.34 4.93
N LEU A 92 -3.28 -11.54 6.25
CA LEU A 92 -2.64 -10.60 7.17
C LEU A 92 -1.14 -10.51 6.92
N LEU A 93 -0.47 -11.63 6.64
CA LEU A 93 0.94 -11.64 6.24
C LEU A 93 1.17 -10.85 4.94
N CYS A 94 0.33 -11.02 3.92
CA CYS A 94 0.39 -10.23 2.69
C CYS A 94 0.15 -8.73 2.98
N GLY A 95 -0.81 -8.40 3.84
CA GLY A 95 -1.07 -7.02 4.28
C GLY A 95 0.13 -6.39 4.99
N ALA A 96 0.81 -7.14 5.86
CA ALA A 96 2.06 -6.70 6.48
C ALA A 96 3.16 -6.49 5.42
N GLY A 97 3.23 -7.36 4.40
CA GLY A 97 4.10 -7.18 3.24
C GLY A 97 3.86 -5.86 2.50
N LEU A 98 2.60 -5.47 2.29
CA LEU A 98 2.25 -4.17 1.70
C LEU A 98 2.72 -2.99 2.57
N VAL A 99 2.61 -3.09 3.90
CA VAL A 99 3.13 -2.07 4.83
C VAL A 99 4.65 -1.96 4.69
N VAL A 100 5.37 -3.09 4.68
CA VAL A 100 6.83 -3.09 4.51
C VAL A 100 7.23 -2.41 3.19
N ILE A 101 6.56 -2.77 2.09
CA ILE A 101 6.81 -2.14 0.78
C ILE A 101 6.52 -0.64 0.82
N HIS A 102 5.41 -0.22 1.42
CA HIS A 102 5.08 1.20 1.59
C HIS A 102 6.20 1.97 2.30
N LEU A 103 6.74 1.40 3.40
CA LEU A 103 7.84 2.00 4.14
C LEU A 103 9.14 2.05 3.33
N MET A 104 9.42 1.01 2.52
CA MET A 104 10.55 1.00 1.59
C MET A 104 10.43 2.11 0.54
N MET A 105 9.24 2.31 -0.03
CA MET A 105 8.98 3.43 -0.95
C MET A 105 9.19 4.78 -0.25
N GLY A 106 8.83 4.89 1.02
CA GLY A 106 9.10 6.08 1.83
C GLY A 106 10.60 6.39 1.94
N ARG A 107 11.45 5.37 2.10
CA ARG A 107 12.91 5.51 2.09
C ARG A 107 13.43 5.90 0.71
N TRP A 108 12.97 5.24 -0.36
CA TRP A 108 13.42 5.57 -1.72
C TRP A 108 13.06 7.00 -2.12
N ARG A 109 11.87 7.48 -1.76
CA ARG A 109 11.50 8.88 -1.97
C ARG A 109 12.46 9.83 -1.26
N GLN A 110 12.90 9.51 -0.04
CA GLN A 110 13.91 10.31 0.66
C GLN A 110 15.24 10.29 -0.09
N ASP A 111 15.69 9.12 -0.57
CA ASP A 111 16.92 9.00 -1.36
C ASP A 111 16.87 9.85 -2.64
N PHE A 112 15.71 9.92 -3.29
CA PHE A 112 15.48 10.82 -4.42
C PHE A 112 15.47 12.30 -4.02
N GLU A 113 14.80 12.65 -2.91
CA GLU A 113 14.76 14.02 -2.40
C GLU A 113 16.15 14.57 -2.03
N THR A 114 17.06 13.71 -1.58
CA THR A 114 18.46 14.05 -1.26
C THR A 114 19.44 13.77 -2.39
N ASP A 115 18.97 13.46 -3.60
CA ASP A 115 19.78 13.14 -4.78
C ASP A 115 20.82 12.02 -4.56
N SER A 116 20.57 11.12 -3.60
CA SER A 116 21.44 10.03 -3.17
C SER A 116 21.01 8.66 -3.70
N ASN A 117 19.95 8.60 -4.52
CA ASN A 117 19.54 7.35 -5.14
C ASN A 117 20.63 6.79 -6.05
N THR A 118 21.03 5.54 -5.78
CA THR A 118 22.00 4.76 -6.59
C THR A 118 21.34 3.59 -7.32
N ARG A 119 20.02 3.40 -7.14
CA ARG A 119 19.31 2.24 -7.68
C ARG A 119 18.89 2.51 -9.13
N PRO A 120 19.12 1.54 -10.04
CA PRO A 120 18.80 1.71 -11.45
C PRO A 120 17.29 1.56 -11.72
N GLN A 121 16.83 2.06 -12.86
CA GLN A 121 15.46 1.94 -13.34
C GLN A 121 14.87 0.52 -13.24
N LYS A 122 15.66 -0.51 -13.60
CA LYS A 122 15.25 -1.92 -13.53
C LYS A 122 14.82 -2.34 -12.11
N TYR A 123 15.45 -1.78 -11.08
CA TYR A 123 15.11 -2.07 -9.69
C TYR A 123 13.67 -1.63 -9.38
N PHE A 124 13.31 -0.41 -9.76
CA PHE A 124 11.96 0.13 -9.50
C PHE A 124 10.88 -0.55 -10.34
N ARG A 125 11.21 -1.02 -11.55
CA ARG A 125 10.31 -1.88 -12.35
C ARG A 125 9.99 -3.19 -11.64
N ILE A 126 10.99 -3.85 -11.04
CA ILE A 126 10.76 -5.07 -10.27
C ILE A 126 9.97 -4.77 -8.99
N ALA A 127 10.31 -3.66 -8.31
CA ALA A 127 9.58 -3.23 -7.12
C ALA A 127 8.10 -2.94 -7.38
N ASN A 128 7.75 -2.50 -8.60
CA ASN A 128 6.37 -2.28 -9.03
C ASN A 128 5.53 -3.57 -9.06
N GLU A 129 6.14 -4.73 -9.29
CA GLU A 129 5.40 -6.00 -9.38
C GLU A 129 5.00 -6.53 -8.00
N ALA A 130 5.74 -6.19 -6.95
CA ALA A 130 5.49 -6.73 -5.61
C ALA A 130 4.10 -6.33 -5.04
N PRO A 131 3.66 -5.05 -5.09
CA PRO A 131 2.29 -4.70 -4.71
C PRO A 131 1.22 -5.40 -5.54
N THR A 132 1.45 -5.55 -6.85
CA THR A 132 0.50 -6.20 -7.77
C THR A 132 0.28 -7.66 -7.40
N ILE A 133 1.37 -8.41 -7.18
CA ILE A 133 1.32 -9.82 -6.80
C ILE A 133 0.60 -9.99 -5.46
N LEU A 134 0.96 -9.19 -4.46
CA LEU A 134 0.32 -9.23 -3.14
C LEU A 134 -1.17 -8.90 -3.21
N MET A 135 -1.56 -7.90 -4.01
CA MET A 135 -2.96 -7.55 -4.24
C MET A 135 -3.75 -8.73 -4.81
N ILE A 136 -3.22 -9.40 -5.84
CA ILE A 136 -3.89 -10.55 -6.46
C ILE A 136 -4.11 -11.65 -5.42
N ILE A 137 -3.08 -12.00 -4.65
CA ILE A 137 -3.17 -13.02 -3.59
C ILE A 137 -4.23 -12.62 -2.55
N ILE A 138 -4.19 -11.38 -2.06
CA ILE A 138 -5.17 -10.88 -1.07
C ILE A 138 -6.60 -10.99 -1.59
N VAL A 139 -6.85 -10.57 -2.84
CA VAL A 139 -8.19 -10.63 -3.45
C VAL A 139 -8.66 -12.08 -3.57
N LEU A 140 -7.80 -12.99 -4.05
CA LEU A 140 -8.13 -14.41 -4.17
C LEU A 140 -8.47 -15.03 -2.80
N LEU A 141 -7.69 -14.73 -1.76
CA LEU A 141 -7.97 -15.23 -0.40
C LEU A 141 -9.30 -14.72 0.15
N VAL A 142 -9.61 -13.43 -0.05
CA VAL A 142 -10.85 -12.83 0.45
C VAL A 142 -12.09 -13.37 -0.25
N VAL A 143 -11.99 -13.65 -1.56
CA VAL A 143 -13.10 -14.14 -2.38
C VAL A 143 -13.30 -15.65 -2.24
N LEU A 144 -12.22 -16.43 -2.35
CA LEU A 144 -12.29 -17.89 -2.36
C LEU A 144 -12.34 -18.48 -0.95
N ARG A 145 -11.77 -17.79 0.04
CA ARG A 145 -11.66 -18.24 1.44
C ARG A 145 -11.30 -19.73 1.57
N PRO A 146 -10.19 -20.16 0.93
CA PRO A 146 -9.80 -21.55 1.02
C PRO A 146 -9.31 -21.77 2.45
N TRP A 147 -9.84 -22.76 3.19
CA TRP A 147 -9.37 -23.24 4.51
C TRP A 147 -9.38 -22.26 5.70
#